data_AF-A0ABD3RGV5-F1
#
_entry.id   AF-A0ABD3RGV5-F1
#
_cell.length_a   1.000
_cell.length_b   1.000
_cell.length_c   1.000
_cell.angle_alpha   90.00
_cell.angle_beta   90.00
_cell.angle_gamma   90.00
#
_symmetry.space_group_name_H-M   'P 1'
#
loop_
_entity.id
_entity.type
_entity.pdbx_description
1 polymer ?
#
loop_
_entity_poly.entity_id
_entity_poly.type
_entity_poly.pdbx_seq_one_letter_code
_entity_poly.pdbx_strand_id
1 'polypeptide(L)'
;MFGFRKSPSPANKPPESDNKTTPARRTSSEPTLVIPDDDDDDYFGRGSSSGVSSHRNNKQKKNKDDLESMSVQELEGYAVNRAEETTKSVNNCLKIAEDIREDGARTLDTLHQQGEQIHRTHVMAADMDRDLSKGEKLLNNLGGMFSMPWKPKKTKNITGPLTSKDDNDRGKKSTPEQRQKLGLAPKGPKGPPHPEPTDAMQRVEMEKAKQDDGLSELSDILGDLKGMAIDMGSELNRQNQALDHLQDDVDELNSRVKGANQRARHLVGK
;
A
#
# COMPACT_ATOMS: atom_id res chain seq x y z
N MET A 1 -65.63 37.39 -24.79
CA MET A 1 -64.95 38.16 -25.85
C MET A 1 -63.66 37.42 -26.19
N PHE A 2 -63.53 36.92 -27.41
CA PHE A 2 -62.40 36.13 -27.91
C PHE A 2 -61.19 37.02 -28.25
N GLY A 3 -59.99 36.51 -28.02
CA GLY A 3 -58.72 37.10 -28.47
C GLY A 3 -57.71 35.99 -28.80
N PHE A 4 -57.44 35.81 -30.09
CA PHE A 4 -56.67 34.75 -30.75
C PHE A 4 -55.13 34.90 -30.60
N ARG A 5 -54.42 33.81 -30.29
CA ARG A 5 -53.46 33.02 -31.12
C ARG A 5 -52.03 33.57 -31.35
N LYS A 6 -51.07 32.63 -31.17
CA LYS A 6 -50.02 32.15 -32.12
C LYS A 6 -48.55 32.45 -31.79
N SER A 7 -47.80 31.38 -31.48
CA SER A 7 -46.33 31.24 -31.69
C SER A 7 -46.03 31.05 -33.19
N PRO A 8 -44.81 31.35 -33.70
CA PRO A 8 -43.73 30.34 -33.70
C PRO A 8 -42.27 30.87 -33.67
N SER A 9 -41.33 30.00 -33.25
CA SER A 9 -39.86 30.03 -33.49
C SER A 9 -39.51 29.88 -35.00
N PRO A 10 -38.25 30.02 -35.53
CA PRO A 10 -36.93 29.71 -34.91
C PRO A 10 -35.66 30.50 -35.36
N ALA A 11 -34.51 30.07 -34.80
CA ALA A 11 -33.11 30.10 -35.30
C ALA A 11 -32.22 31.34 -35.08
N ASN A 12 -31.27 31.23 -34.12
CA ASN A 12 -29.82 31.32 -34.38
C ASN A 12 -28.98 30.86 -33.15
N LYS A 13 -28.01 29.98 -33.40
CA LYS A 13 -26.91 29.51 -32.51
C LYS A 13 -25.67 30.43 -32.67
N PRO A 14 -24.50 30.16 -32.03
CA PRO A 14 -24.10 30.12 -30.61
C PRO A 14 -22.95 31.16 -30.35
N PRO A 15 -22.17 31.15 -29.24
CA PRO A 15 -21.06 30.18 -29.11
C PRO A 15 -20.88 29.57 -27.71
N GLU A 16 -20.25 28.38 -27.72
CA GLU A 16 -19.70 27.66 -26.57
C GLU A 16 -18.65 28.48 -25.82
N SER A 17 -18.62 28.35 -24.49
CA SER A 17 -17.46 28.71 -23.67
C SER A 17 -17.21 27.63 -22.62
N ASP A 18 -16.00 27.08 -22.71
CA ASP A 18 -15.39 26.00 -21.94
C ASP A 18 -15.60 26.09 -20.42
N ASN A 19 -16.29 25.11 -19.83
CA ASN A 19 -16.22 24.85 -18.39
C ASN A 19 -14.96 24.06 -18.07
N LYS A 20 -13.86 24.79 -17.95
CA LYS A 20 -12.58 24.31 -17.41
C LYS A 20 -12.79 23.92 -15.94
N THR A 21 -12.80 22.62 -15.67
CA THR A 21 -12.82 22.02 -14.33
C THR A 21 -11.62 22.54 -13.54
N THR A 22 -11.88 23.30 -12.47
CA THR A 22 -10.86 23.69 -11.49
C THR A 22 -10.41 22.44 -10.70
N PRO A 23 -9.11 22.16 -10.54
CA PRO A 23 -8.67 21.02 -9.76
C PRO A 23 -8.95 21.26 -8.27
N ALA A 24 -9.54 20.26 -7.63
CA ALA A 24 -9.82 20.26 -6.20
C ALA A 24 -8.54 20.43 -5.38
N ARG A 25 -8.66 21.19 -4.29
CA ARG A 25 -7.63 21.44 -3.28
C ARG A 25 -7.24 20.11 -2.61
N ARG A 26 -6.01 19.65 -2.88
CA ARG A 26 -5.44 18.38 -2.38
C ARG A 26 -5.32 18.38 -0.85
N THR A 27 -5.80 17.33 -0.20
CA THR A 27 -5.53 17.01 1.21
C THR A 27 -4.24 16.19 1.30
N SER A 28 -3.42 16.40 2.33
CA SER A 28 -2.01 15.95 2.41
C SER A 28 -1.81 14.46 2.74
N SER A 29 -2.65 13.56 2.23
CA SER A 29 -2.63 12.14 2.61
C SER A 29 -2.74 11.17 1.44
N GLU A 30 -2.51 11.61 0.20
CA GLU A 30 -2.29 10.68 -0.92
C GLU A 30 -0.81 10.24 -0.92
N PRO A 31 -0.51 8.93 -0.96
CA PRO A 31 0.85 8.47 -1.13
C PRO A 31 1.32 8.99 -2.50
N THR A 32 2.30 9.89 -2.47
CA THR A 32 2.98 10.30 -3.68
C THR A 32 3.80 9.08 -4.09
N LEU A 33 3.38 8.40 -5.17
CA LEU A 33 4.26 7.47 -5.86
C LEU A 33 5.47 8.29 -6.29
N VAL A 34 6.55 8.22 -5.52
CA VAL A 34 7.86 8.68 -5.94
C VAL A 34 8.26 7.68 -7.01
N ILE A 35 7.88 7.99 -8.25
CA ILE A 35 8.52 7.42 -9.42
C ILE A 35 9.96 7.94 -9.31
N PRO A 36 10.97 7.06 -9.17
CA PRO A 36 12.35 7.51 -9.23
C PRO A 36 12.54 8.22 -10.58
N ASP A 37 13.05 9.45 -10.54
CA ASP A 37 13.66 10.07 -11.73
C ASP A 37 14.94 9.28 -12.03
N ASP A 38 14.77 8.10 -12.66
CA ASP A 38 15.84 7.30 -13.23
C ASP A 38 15.85 7.56 -14.74
N ASP A 39 16.79 8.42 -15.15
CA ASP A 39 17.19 8.73 -16.53
C ASP A 39 17.93 7.52 -17.18
N ASP A 40 17.43 6.29 -16.98
CA ASP A 40 17.96 5.08 -17.61
C ASP A 40 16.81 4.29 -18.27
N ASP A 41 16.65 4.53 -19.57
CA ASP A 41 15.67 3.97 -20.49
C ASP A 41 15.80 2.45 -20.75
N ASP A 42 16.01 1.60 -19.73
CA ASP A 42 16.16 0.14 -19.94
C ASP A 42 15.26 -0.71 -19.03
N TYR A 43 14.29 -0.11 -18.35
CA TYR A 43 13.48 -0.73 -17.29
C TYR A 43 12.70 -1.99 -17.72
N PHE A 44 12.00 -1.98 -18.85
CA PHE A 44 11.39 -3.17 -19.46
C PHE A 44 11.11 -2.78 -20.90
N GLY A 45 11.69 -3.49 -21.88
CA GLY A 45 11.67 -3.14 -23.31
C GLY A 45 10.29 -3.04 -23.99
N ARG A 46 9.45 -2.10 -23.56
CA ARG A 46 8.16 -1.74 -24.13
C ARG A 46 8.09 -0.23 -24.24
N GLY A 47 8.81 0.31 -25.22
CA GLY A 47 8.69 1.72 -25.59
C GLY A 47 7.30 2.04 -26.11
N SER A 48 6.66 3.04 -25.50
CA SER A 48 5.49 3.72 -26.07
C SER A 48 5.88 4.43 -27.37
N SER A 49 5.00 4.32 -28.36
CA SER A 49 5.15 4.91 -29.68
C SER A 49 5.18 6.45 -29.62
N SER A 50 6.37 7.04 -29.78
CA SER A 50 6.51 8.35 -30.41
C SER A 50 7.82 8.36 -31.19
N GLY A 51 7.72 8.72 -32.48
CA GLY A 51 8.75 8.46 -33.47
C GLY A 51 9.97 9.37 -33.31
N VAL A 52 11.13 8.76 -33.10
CA VAL A 52 12.42 9.20 -33.64
C VAL A 52 13.25 7.95 -33.92
N SER A 53 13.79 7.87 -35.13
CA SER A 53 14.66 6.80 -35.61
C SER A 53 16.00 6.82 -34.89
N SER A 54 16.10 6.11 -33.77
CA SER A 54 17.39 5.72 -33.20
C SER A 54 17.65 4.27 -33.55
N HIS A 55 18.82 3.99 -34.12
CA HIS A 55 19.32 2.65 -34.39
C HIS A 55 19.45 1.88 -33.07
N ARG A 56 18.33 1.31 -32.61
CA ARG A 56 18.35 0.29 -31.56
C ARG A 56 19.00 -0.93 -32.20
N ASN A 57 20.18 -1.30 -31.70
CA ASN A 57 20.72 -2.64 -31.82
C ASN A 57 19.73 -3.60 -31.16
N ASN A 58 18.66 -3.91 -31.89
CA ASN A 58 17.71 -4.93 -31.55
C ASN A 58 18.52 -6.22 -31.63
N LYS A 59 18.97 -6.71 -30.48
CA LYS A 59 19.64 -8.00 -30.39
C LYS A 59 18.58 -9.04 -30.68
N GLN A 60 18.34 -9.24 -31.97
CA GLN A 60 17.29 -10.08 -32.52
C GLN A 60 17.48 -11.46 -31.91
N LYS A 61 16.46 -11.90 -31.17
CA LYS A 61 16.34 -13.29 -30.75
C LYS A 61 16.40 -14.11 -32.04
N LYS A 62 17.53 -14.79 -32.27
CA LYS A 62 17.76 -15.56 -33.49
C LYS A 62 16.71 -16.68 -33.56
N ASN A 63 16.04 -16.79 -34.70
CA ASN A 63 15.07 -17.85 -34.92
C ASN A 63 15.80 -19.18 -35.15
N LYS A 64 15.05 -20.28 -35.11
CA LYS A 64 15.63 -21.62 -35.30
C LYS A 64 16.38 -21.74 -36.63
N ASP A 65 15.82 -21.17 -37.70
CA ASP A 65 16.43 -21.17 -39.03
C ASP A 65 17.74 -20.35 -39.07
N ASP A 66 17.83 -19.27 -38.30
CA ASP A 66 19.06 -18.47 -38.18
C ASP A 66 20.15 -19.25 -37.43
N LEU A 67 19.77 -20.00 -36.39
CA LEU A 67 20.69 -20.82 -35.59
C LEU A 67 21.21 -22.03 -36.38
N GLU A 68 20.36 -22.66 -37.20
CA GLU A 68 20.77 -23.80 -38.04
C GLU A 68 21.72 -23.41 -39.18
N SER A 69 21.72 -22.13 -39.57
CA SER A 69 22.64 -21.58 -40.58
C SER A 69 24.00 -21.15 -40.03
N MET A 70 24.19 -21.18 -38.70
CA MET A 70 25.41 -20.67 -38.05
C MET A 70 26.50 -21.72 -37.91
N SER A 71 27.74 -21.23 -37.88
CA SER A 71 28.88 -22.05 -37.52
C SER A 71 28.84 -22.45 -36.04
N VAL A 72 29.52 -23.55 -35.70
CA VAL A 72 29.61 -24.05 -34.31
C VAL A 72 30.19 -22.99 -33.36
N GLN A 73 31.20 -22.24 -33.80
CA GLN A 73 31.82 -21.16 -33.02
C GLN A 73 30.85 -19.98 -32.77
N GLU A 74 30.00 -19.65 -33.75
CA GLU A 74 28.97 -18.61 -33.58
C GLU A 74 27.85 -19.08 -32.64
N LEU A 75 27.49 -20.37 -32.67
CA LEU A 75 26.53 -20.96 -31.75
C LEU A 75 27.06 -20.99 -30.31
N GLU A 76 28.32 -21.32 -30.12
CA GLU A 76 29.02 -21.26 -28.84
C GLU A 76 29.02 -19.83 -28.26
N GLY A 77 29.42 -18.84 -29.07
CA GLY A 77 29.41 -17.43 -28.66
C GLY A 77 28.00 -16.91 -28.35
N TYR A 78 27.00 -17.32 -29.14
CA TYR A 78 25.60 -16.99 -28.88
C TYR A 78 25.11 -17.62 -27.57
N ALA A 79 25.44 -18.88 -27.28
CA ALA A 79 25.04 -19.57 -26.07
C ALA A 79 25.62 -18.90 -24.81
N VAL A 80 26.91 -18.57 -24.83
CA VAL A 80 27.57 -17.85 -23.73
C VAL A 80 26.92 -16.48 -23.52
N ASN A 81 26.78 -15.71 -24.60
CA ASN A 81 26.21 -14.39 -24.50
C ASN A 81 24.75 -14.42 -24.00
N ARG A 82 23.97 -15.40 -24.42
CA ARG A 82 22.59 -15.58 -23.97
C ARG A 82 22.51 -15.98 -22.49
N ALA A 83 23.44 -16.82 -22.02
CA ALA A 83 23.53 -17.17 -20.62
C ALA A 83 23.89 -15.95 -19.77
N GLU A 84 24.88 -15.15 -20.19
CA GLU A 84 25.26 -13.91 -19.48
C GLU A 84 24.09 -12.90 -19.39
N GLU A 85 23.33 -12.73 -20.46
CA GLU A 85 22.12 -11.89 -20.45
C GLU A 85 21.08 -12.38 -19.46
N THR A 86 20.89 -13.70 -19.40
CA THR A 86 19.92 -14.31 -18.49
C THR A 86 20.31 -14.07 -17.05
N THR A 87 21.59 -14.24 -16.70
CA THR A 87 22.08 -13.94 -15.34
C THR A 87 21.97 -12.46 -14.99
N LYS A 88 22.27 -11.55 -15.94
CA LYS A 88 22.06 -10.11 -15.72
C LYS A 88 20.59 -9.83 -15.40
N SER A 89 19.67 -10.47 -16.10
CA SER A 89 18.23 -10.35 -15.82
C SER A 89 17.88 -10.89 -14.43
N VAL A 90 18.43 -12.03 -14.00
CA VAL A 90 18.20 -12.60 -12.66
C VAL A 90 18.72 -11.65 -11.58
N ASN A 91 19.93 -11.11 -11.75
CA ASN A 91 20.52 -10.13 -10.82
C ASN A 91 19.69 -8.84 -10.73
N ASN A 92 19.11 -8.38 -11.85
CA ASN A 92 18.21 -7.24 -11.84
C ASN A 92 16.92 -7.55 -11.05
N CYS A 93 16.32 -8.72 -11.25
CA CYS A 93 15.15 -9.16 -10.48
C CYS A 93 15.45 -9.24 -8.98
N LEU A 94 16.64 -9.72 -8.61
CA LEU A 94 17.08 -9.75 -7.21
C LEU A 94 17.11 -8.35 -6.61
N LYS A 95 17.79 -7.39 -7.26
CA LYS A 95 17.85 -6.01 -6.79
C LYS A 95 16.45 -5.43 -6.56
N ILE A 96 15.55 -5.59 -7.54
CA ILE A 96 14.16 -5.10 -7.43
C ILE A 96 13.44 -5.79 -6.26
N ALA A 97 13.59 -7.10 -6.10
CA ALA A 97 12.93 -7.83 -5.02
C ALA A 97 13.45 -7.41 -3.63
N GLU A 98 14.75 -7.12 -3.50
CA GLU A 98 15.33 -6.59 -2.26
C GLU A 98 14.81 -5.19 -1.94
N ASP A 99 14.73 -4.31 -2.93
CA ASP A 99 14.17 -2.96 -2.77
C ASP A 99 12.71 -3.03 -2.30
N ILE A 100 11.88 -3.90 -2.91
CA ILE A 100 10.49 -4.13 -2.49
C ILE A 100 10.43 -4.70 -1.07
N ARG A 101 11.39 -5.55 -0.68
CA ARG A 101 11.44 -6.11 0.68
C ARG A 101 11.72 -5.02 1.71
N GLU A 102 12.62 -4.08 1.43
CA GLU A 102 12.89 -2.93 2.30
C GLU A 102 11.67 -2.02 2.42
N ASP A 103 11.01 -1.71 1.30
CA ASP A 103 9.77 -0.91 1.27
C ASP A 103 8.63 -1.59 2.03
N GLY A 104 8.48 -2.90 1.87
CA GLY A 104 7.51 -3.71 2.60
C GLY A 104 7.72 -3.64 4.11
N ALA A 105 8.97 -3.70 4.57
CA ALA A 105 9.30 -3.57 5.99
C ALA A 105 8.93 -2.19 6.54
N ARG A 106 9.27 -1.10 5.82
CA ARG A 106 8.89 0.27 6.20
C ARG A 106 7.37 0.46 6.23
N THR A 107 6.67 -0.18 5.30
CA THR A 107 5.20 -0.14 5.23
C THR A 107 4.59 -0.86 6.44
N LEU A 108 5.09 -2.02 6.83
CA LEU A 108 4.66 -2.74 8.02
C LEU A 108 4.85 -1.92 9.30
N ASP A 109 6.00 -1.26 9.45
CA ASP A 109 6.25 -0.36 10.59
C ASP A 109 5.25 0.79 10.63
N THR A 110 4.93 1.36 9.47
CA THR A 110 3.95 2.44 9.35
C THR A 110 2.55 1.95 9.70
N LEU A 111 2.14 0.78 9.20
CA LEU A 111 0.85 0.17 9.54
C LEU A 111 0.75 -0.08 11.05
N HIS A 112 1.80 -0.62 11.67
CA HIS A 112 1.81 -0.83 13.12
C HIS A 112 1.61 0.48 13.89
N GLN A 113 2.32 1.55 13.51
CA GLN A 113 2.15 2.87 14.13
C GLN A 113 0.74 3.44 13.94
N GLN A 114 0.14 3.26 12.77
CA GLN A 114 -1.25 3.66 12.50
C GLN A 114 -2.24 2.88 13.36
N GLY A 115 -2.05 1.57 13.51
CA GLY A 115 -2.86 0.72 14.37
C GLY A 115 -2.83 1.19 15.84
N GLU A 116 -1.65 1.57 16.34
CA GLU A 116 -1.51 2.14 17.68
C GLU A 116 -2.17 3.51 17.83
N GLN A 117 -2.16 4.34 16.78
CA GLN A 117 -2.90 5.61 16.80
C GLN A 117 -4.42 5.40 16.85
N ILE A 118 -4.94 4.43 16.08
CA ILE A 118 -6.37 4.05 16.14
C ILE A 118 -6.71 3.56 17.55
N HIS A 119 -5.86 2.71 18.13
CA HIS A 119 -6.03 2.24 19.50
C HIS A 119 -6.09 3.40 20.52
N ARG A 120 -5.14 4.34 20.46
CA ARG A 120 -5.16 5.52 21.35
C ARG A 120 -6.42 6.37 21.15
N THR A 121 -6.90 6.49 19.92
CA THR A 121 -8.11 7.27 19.62
C THR A 121 -9.36 6.63 20.23
N HIS A 122 -9.45 5.30 20.20
CA HIS A 122 -10.48 4.56 20.91
C HIS A 122 -10.44 4.77 22.43
N VAL A 123 -9.24 4.76 23.05
CA VAL A 123 -9.10 5.07 24.48
C VAL A 123 -9.61 6.48 24.78
N MET A 124 -9.22 7.47 23.97
CA MET A 124 -9.70 8.84 24.11
C MET A 124 -11.23 8.94 23.95
N ALA A 125 -11.83 8.19 23.03
CA ALA A 125 -13.28 8.14 22.87
C ALA A 125 -13.98 7.60 24.12
N ALA A 126 -13.44 6.53 24.72
CA ALA A 126 -13.95 5.98 25.97
C ALA A 126 -13.79 6.96 27.15
N ASP A 127 -12.68 7.68 27.24
CA ASP A 127 -12.48 8.69 28.27
C ASP A 127 -13.45 9.88 28.09
N MET A 128 -13.66 10.34 26.86
CA MET A 128 -14.67 11.35 26.53
C MET A 128 -16.08 10.88 26.93
N ASP A 129 -16.43 9.61 26.72
CA ASP A 129 -17.73 9.06 27.17
C ASP A 129 -17.91 9.20 28.68
N ARG A 130 -16.86 8.90 29.46
CA ARG A 130 -16.87 8.98 30.92
C ARG A 130 -16.99 10.41 31.40
N ASP A 131 -16.24 11.32 30.80
CA ASP A 131 -16.26 12.74 31.18
C ASP A 131 -17.56 13.42 30.76
N LEU A 132 -18.08 13.10 29.57
CA LEU A 132 -19.38 13.55 29.13
C LEU A 132 -20.48 13.05 30.08
N SER A 133 -20.43 11.78 30.50
CA SER A 133 -21.37 11.23 31.47
C SER A 133 -21.34 11.95 32.83
N LYS A 134 -20.16 12.43 33.28
CA LYS A 134 -20.06 13.27 34.49
C LYS A 134 -20.64 14.66 34.23
N GLY A 135 -20.30 15.29 33.10
CA GLY A 135 -20.78 16.61 32.70
C GLY A 135 -22.31 16.65 32.57
N GLU A 136 -22.92 15.63 32.00
CA GLU A 136 -24.37 15.50 31.87
C GLU A 136 -25.07 15.45 33.23
N LYS A 137 -24.51 14.74 34.22
CA LYS A 137 -25.02 14.73 35.60
C LYS A 137 -24.94 16.12 36.23
N LEU A 138 -23.84 16.83 36.05
CA LEU A 138 -23.67 18.20 36.54
C LEU A 138 -24.69 19.16 35.89
N LEU A 139 -24.86 19.09 34.57
CA LEU A 139 -25.87 19.88 33.84
C LEU A 139 -27.29 19.59 34.30
N ASN A 140 -27.61 18.34 34.66
CA ASN A 140 -28.91 18.02 35.21
C ASN A 140 -29.11 18.64 36.61
N ASN A 141 -28.07 18.68 37.44
CA ASN A 141 -28.13 19.27 38.79
C ASN A 141 -28.20 20.81 38.79
N LEU A 142 -27.60 21.47 37.78
CA LEU A 142 -27.53 22.94 37.67
C LEU A 142 -28.89 23.62 37.48
N GLY A 143 -29.88 22.92 36.94
CA GLY A 143 -31.17 23.53 36.65
C GLY A 143 -32.14 23.65 37.84
N GLY A 144 -31.74 23.17 39.02
CA GLY A 144 -32.49 23.36 40.26
C GLY A 144 -33.96 22.91 40.20
N MET A 145 -34.80 23.47 41.09
CA MET A 145 -36.23 23.11 41.19
C MET A 145 -37.11 23.70 40.07
N PHE A 146 -36.56 24.56 39.21
CA PHE A 146 -37.31 25.30 38.19
C PHE A 146 -37.01 24.89 36.75
N SER A 147 -35.94 24.11 36.52
CA SER A 147 -35.71 23.51 35.20
C SER A 147 -36.37 22.12 35.12
N MET A 148 -36.96 21.80 33.99
CA MET A 148 -37.36 20.43 33.70
C MET A 148 -36.14 19.49 33.74
N PRO A 149 -36.25 18.29 34.34
CA PRO A 149 -35.16 17.32 34.36
C PRO A 149 -34.80 16.90 32.93
N TRP A 150 -33.50 16.88 32.62
CA TRP A 150 -32.99 16.45 31.31
C TRP A 150 -32.35 15.08 31.43
N LYS A 151 -32.81 14.13 30.62
CA LYS A 151 -32.21 12.80 30.53
C LYS A 151 -31.39 12.69 29.24
N PRO A 152 -30.06 12.59 29.32
CA PRO A 152 -29.24 12.34 28.14
C PRO A 152 -29.66 11.01 27.50
N LYS A 153 -29.78 10.98 26.17
CA LYS A 153 -30.00 9.75 25.43
C LYS A 153 -28.63 9.12 25.17
N LYS A 154 -28.39 7.97 25.77
CA LYS A 154 -27.23 7.11 25.47
C LYS A 154 -27.73 5.88 24.71
N THR A 155 -27.40 5.78 23.42
CA THR A 155 -27.86 4.68 22.57
C THR A 155 -26.84 3.54 22.51
N LYS A 156 -25.57 3.83 22.80
CA LYS A 156 -24.48 2.86 22.80
C LYS A 156 -23.53 3.11 23.97
N ASN A 157 -22.93 2.05 24.52
CA ASN A 157 -21.81 2.16 25.45
C ASN A 157 -20.50 2.08 24.69
N ILE A 158 -19.71 3.14 24.80
CA ILE A 158 -18.38 3.22 24.21
C ILE A 158 -17.45 2.43 25.12
N THR A 159 -16.99 1.28 24.61
CA THR A 159 -16.18 0.32 25.39
C THR A 159 -14.69 0.62 25.26
N GLY A 160 -14.30 1.38 24.24
CA GLY A 160 -12.91 1.63 23.88
C GLY A 160 -12.39 0.58 22.90
N PRO A 161 -11.07 0.42 22.79
CA PRO A 161 -10.48 -0.39 21.72
C PRO A 161 -10.96 -1.82 21.82
N LEU A 162 -11.36 -2.41 20.70
CA LEU A 162 -11.60 -3.84 20.64
C LEU A 162 -10.27 -4.55 20.82
N THR A 163 -9.95 -4.92 22.07
CA THR A 163 -8.95 -5.94 22.33
C THR A 163 -9.50 -7.21 21.75
N SER A 164 -9.14 -7.51 20.50
CA SER A 164 -9.58 -8.72 19.83
C SER A 164 -9.33 -9.88 20.79
N LYS A 165 -10.38 -10.69 21.02
CA LYS A 165 -10.34 -11.92 21.83
C LYS A 165 -9.37 -12.97 21.25
N ASP A 166 -8.79 -12.62 20.11
CA ASP A 166 -7.76 -13.30 19.33
C ASP A 166 -6.33 -13.14 19.88
N ASP A 167 -6.18 -12.58 21.09
CA ASP A 167 -4.94 -12.64 21.86
C ASP A 167 -4.49 -14.09 22.21
N ASN A 168 -5.29 -15.09 21.86
CA ASN A 168 -4.95 -16.52 21.92
C ASN A 168 -4.36 -17.08 20.62
N ASP A 169 -4.52 -16.40 19.48
CA ASP A 169 -3.73 -16.64 18.26
C ASP A 169 -2.60 -15.62 18.22
N ARG A 170 -1.83 -15.55 19.32
CA ARG A 170 -0.42 -15.18 19.21
C ARG A 170 0.25 -16.27 18.40
N GLY A 171 0.10 -16.15 17.08
CA GLY A 171 1.10 -16.54 16.10
C GLY A 171 2.41 -15.96 16.59
N LYS A 172 3.09 -16.78 17.38
CA LYS A 172 4.52 -16.80 17.65
C LYS A 172 5.16 -15.44 17.39
N LYS A 173 5.23 -14.60 18.43
CA LYS A 173 6.19 -13.48 18.47
C LYS A 173 7.48 -14.01 17.87
N SER A 174 7.94 -13.43 16.76
CA SER A 174 9.10 -13.94 16.05
C SER A 174 10.29 -13.87 17.00
N THR A 175 10.59 -14.98 17.67
CA THR A 175 11.75 -15.11 18.54
C THR A 175 12.98 -14.91 17.65
N PRO A 176 14.06 -14.28 18.15
CA PRO A 176 15.32 -14.16 17.39
C PRO A 176 15.80 -15.49 16.79
N GLU A 177 15.45 -16.61 17.41
CA GLU A 177 15.73 -17.98 16.98
C GLU A 177 14.95 -18.41 15.72
N GLN A 178 13.76 -17.85 15.49
CA GLN A 178 12.95 -18.12 14.30
C GLN A 178 13.43 -17.32 13.09
N ARG A 179 14.05 -16.14 13.32
CA ARG A 179 14.85 -15.41 12.32
C ARG A 179 16.12 -16.15 11.93
N GLN A 180 16.71 -16.92 12.85
CA GLN A 180 17.86 -17.79 12.55
C GLN A 180 17.48 -19.04 11.75
N LYS A 181 16.26 -19.55 11.91
CA LYS A 181 15.74 -20.72 11.17
C LYS A 181 15.31 -20.40 9.72
N LEU A 182 15.31 -19.11 9.35
CA LEU A 182 15.20 -18.62 7.96
C LEU A 182 16.54 -18.67 7.19
N GLY A 183 17.55 -19.36 7.72
CA GLY A 183 18.77 -19.65 6.95
C GLY A 183 19.83 -18.55 6.93
N LEU A 184 19.75 -17.54 7.81
CA LEU A 184 20.82 -16.55 8.03
C LEU A 184 22.03 -17.13 8.81
N ALA A 185 22.44 -18.35 8.49
CA ALA A 185 23.77 -18.81 8.85
C ALA A 185 24.77 -18.06 7.96
N PRO A 186 25.95 -17.65 8.46
CA PRO A 186 27.02 -17.23 7.59
C PRO A 186 27.38 -18.44 6.71
N LYS A 187 27.04 -18.37 5.41
CA LYS A 187 27.51 -19.36 4.43
C LYS A 187 29.04 -19.40 4.56
N GLY A 188 29.55 -20.61 4.77
CA GLY A 188 30.97 -20.89 4.92
C GLY A 188 31.80 -20.42 3.70
N PRO A 189 33.13 -20.53 3.78
CA PRO A 189 34.03 -19.89 2.84
C PRO A 189 33.70 -20.33 1.41
N LYS A 190 33.56 -19.33 0.52
CA LYS A 190 33.47 -19.52 -0.92
C LYS A 190 34.58 -20.48 -1.36
N GLY A 191 34.19 -21.57 -2.02
CA GLY A 191 35.13 -22.51 -2.64
C GLY A 191 36.10 -21.78 -3.59
N PRO A 192 37.24 -22.42 -3.90
CA PRO A 192 38.33 -21.79 -4.64
C PRO A 192 37.86 -21.26 -6.01
N PRO A 193 38.53 -20.24 -6.57
CA PRO A 193 38.14 -19.68 -7.85
C PRO A 193 38.13 -20.78 -8.90
N HIS A 194 36.99 -20.97 -9.58
CA HIS A 194 36.92 -21.87 -10.71
C HIS A 194 37.89 -21.38 -11.78
N PRO A 195 38.69 -22.28 -12.38
CA PRO A 195 39.64 -21.93 -13.44
C PRO A 195 38.89 -21.25 -14.60
N GLU A 196 39.54 -20.26 -15.23
CA GLU A 196 39.01 -19.61 -16.43
C GLU A 196 38.55 -20.68 -17.44
N PRO A 197 37.28 -20.65 -17.89
CA PRO A 197 36.79 -21.69 -18.76
C PRO A 197 37.37 -21.46 -20.16
N THR A 198 38.20 -22.41 -20.59
CA THR A 198 38.81 -22.46 -21.91
C THR A 198 37.81 -22.89 -23.00
N ASP A 199 36.64 -23.41 -22.60
CA ASP A 199 35.58 -23.93 -23.48
C ASP A 199 34.23 -23.24 -23.23
N ALA A 200 33.49 -22.96 -24.31
CA ALA A 200 32.23 -22.21 -24.27
C ALA A 200 31.14 -22.92 -23.45
N MET A 201 31.11 -24.26 -23.50
CA MET A 201 30.17 -25.05 -22.69
C MET A 201 30.40 -24.85 -21.20
N GLN A 202 31.66 -24.80 -20.76
CA GLN A 202 32.00 -24.60 -19.35
C GLN A 202 31.65 -23.19 -18.87
N ARG A 203 31.75 -22.16 -19.74
CA ARG A 203 31.25 -20.81 -19.43
C ARG A 203 29.74 -20.79 -19.24
N VAL A 204 29.00 -21.43 -20.14
CA VAL A 204 27.53 -21.54 -20.03
C VAL A 204 27.15 -22.26 -18.73
N GLU A 205 27.85 -23.33 -18.36
CA GLU A 205 27.55 -24.08 -17.13
C GLU A 205 27.82 -23.27 -15.86
N MET A 206 28.93 -22.52 -15.83
CA MET A 206 29.21 -21.59 -14.74
C MET A 206 28.12 -20.52 -14.63
N GLU A 207 27.65 -20.01 -15.76
CA GLU A 207 26.64 -18.97 -15.80
C GLU A 207 25.26 -19.49 -15.40
N LYS A 208 24.92 -20.73 -15.75
CA LYS A 208 23.74 -21.44 -15.23
C LYS A 208 23.80 -21.63 -13.72
N ALA A 209 24.94 -22.03 -13.17
CA ALA A 209 25.08 -22.17 -11.71
C ALA A 209 24.80 -20.84 -10.99
N LYS A 210 25.26 -19.71 -11.53
CA LYS A 210 24.91 -18.37 -11.00
C LYS A 210 23.43 -18.06 -11.13
N GLN A 211 22.80 -18.44 -12.25
CA GLN A 211 21.36 -18.27 -12.44
C GLN A 211 20.58 -19.06 -11.40
N ASP A 212 20.94 -20.32 -11.17
CA ASP A 212 20.27 -21.18 -10.18
C ASP A 212 20.42 -20.64 -8.76
N ASP A 213 21.63 -20.20 -8.39
CA ASP A 213 21.89 -19.54 -7.10
C ASP A 213 21.03 -18.26 -6.94
N GLY A 214 21.01 -17.41 -7.98
CA GLY A 214 20.23 -16.16 -7.94
C GLY A 214 18.71 -16.39 -7.94
N LEU A 215 18.22 -17.42 -8.63
CA LEU A 215 16.81 -17.81 -8.61
C LEU A 215 16.41 -18.38 -7.24
N SER A 216 17.32 -19.11 -6.57
CA SER A 216 17.08 -19.57 -5.21
C SER A 216 16.94 -18.39 -4.24
N GLU A 217 17.85 -17.42 -4.30
CA GLU A 217 17.79 -16.22 -3.46
C GLU A 217 16.53 -15.39 -3.76
N LEU A 218 16.15 -15.27 -5.04
CA LEU A 218 14.91 -14.60 -5.42
C LEU A 218 13.68 -15.32 -4.85
N SER A 219 13.67 -16.65 -4.83
CA SER A 219 12.61 -17.44 -4.21
C SER A 219 12.51 -17.19 -2.71
N ASP A 220 13.63 -17.06 -2.01
CA ASP A 220 13.66 -16.77 -0.58
C ASP A 220 13.07 -15.36 -0.30
N ILE A 221 13.48 -14.35 -1.07
CA ILE A 221 12.94 -12.98 -0.98
C ILE A 221 11.43 -12.96 -1.25
N LEU A 222 10.96 -13.69 -2.27
CA LEU A 222 9.54 -13.80 -2.56
C LEU A 222 8.77 -14.48 -1.42
N GLY A 223 9.40 -15.41 -0.71
CA GLY A 223 8.87 -15.99 0.52
C GLY A 223 8.67 -14.95 1.63
N ASP A 224 9.67 -14.10 1.86
CA ASP A 224 9.60 -13.00 2.83
C ASP A 224 8.51 -11.99 2.44
N LEU A 225 8.47 -11.58 1.18
CA LEU A 225 7.48 -10.66 0.62
C LEU A 225 6.06 -11.19 0.81
N LYS A 226 5.84 -12.50 0.61
CA LYS A 226 4.55 -13.14 0.87
C LYS A 226 4.18 -13.09 2.35
N GLY A 227 5.12 -13.36 3.25
CA GLY A 227 4.91 -13.24 4.69
C GLY A 227 4.46 -11.83 5.07
N MET A 228 5.22 -10.83 4.62
CA MET A 228 4.88 -9.42 4.85
C MET A 228 3.51 -9.04 4.27
N ALA A 229 3.16 -9.52 3.07
CA ALA A 229 1.87 -9.25 2.47
C ALA A 229 0.69 -9.82 3.28
N ILE A 230 0.85 -11.01 3.87
CA ILE A 230 -0.15 -11.63 4.76
C ILE A 230 -0.29 -10.82 6.05
N ASP A 231 0.83 -10.41 6.65
CA ASP A 231 0.84 -9.62 7.87
C ASP A 231 0.20 -8.23 7.64
N MET A 232 0.56 -7.56 6.55
CA MET A 232 -0.04 -6.29 6.13
C MET A 232 -1.55 -6.44 5.91
N GLY A 233 -2.00 -7.50 5.23
CA GLY A 233 -3.42 -7.74 4.98
C GLY A 233 -4.21 -7.97 6.28
N SER A 234 -3.63 -8.71 7.21
CA SER A 234 -4.25 -9.01 8.51
C SER A 234 -4.36 -7.76 9.39
N GLU A 235 -3.30 -6.95 9.45
CA GLU A 235 -3.31 -5.69 10.20
C GLU A 235 -4.27 -4.66 9.58
N LEU A 236 -4.34 -4.55 8.25
CA LEU A 236 -5.32 -3.70 7.57
C LEU A 236 -6.76 -4.11 7.87
N ASN A 237 -7.06 -5.41 7.83
CA ASN A 237 -8.40 -5.90 8.16
C ASN A 237 -8.77 -5.59 9.63
N ARG A 238 -7.81 -5.76 10.55
CA ARG A 238 -7.98 -5.41 11.97
C ARG A 238 -8.22 -3.91 12.15
N GLN A 239 -7.45 -3.06 11.47
CA GLN A 239 -7.60 -1.61 11.54
C GLN A 239 -8.93 -1.14 10.94
N ASN A 240 -9.37 -1.71 9.82
CA ASN A 240 -10.66 -1.37 9.21
C ASN A 240 -11.82 -1.64 10.18
N GLN A 241 -11.85 -2.82 10.81
CA GLN A 241 -12.85 -3.12 11.82
C GLN A 241 -12.77 -2.13 13.00
N ALA A 242 -11.56 -1.84 13.49
CA ALA A 242 -11.39 -0.87 14.55
C ALA A 242 -11.89 0.54 14.14
N LEU A 243 -11.69 0.97 12.91
CA LEU A 243 -12.19 2.26 12.41
C LEU A 243 -13.72 2.29 12.32
N ASP A 244 -14.37 1.23 11.84
CA ASP A 244 -15.84 1.13 11.80
C ASP A 244 -16.42 1.29 13.22
N HIS A 245 -15.83 0.59 14.20
CA HIS A 245 -16.24 0.70 15.59
C HIS A 245 -15.99 2.10 16.17
N LEU A 246 -14.88 2.74 15.80
CA LEU A 246 -14.55 4.11 16.23
C LEU A 246 -15.55 5.12 15.68
N GLN A 247 -15.95 4.96 14.42
CA GLN A 247 -16.89 5.86 13.76
C GLN A 247 -18.23 5.88 14.51
N ASP A 248 -18.77 4.71 14.83
CA ASP A 248 -19.99 4.60 15.63
C ASP A 248 -19.86 5.28 17.01
N ASP A 249 -18.71 5.09 17.66
CA ASP A 249 -18.45 5.67 18.98
C ASP A 249 -18.36 7.20 18.91
N VAL A 250 -17.70 7.73 17.87
CA VAL A 250 -17.62 9.17 17.61
C VAL A 250 -18.99 9.77 17.28
N ASP A 251 -19.83 9.08 16.52
CA ASP A 251 -21.19 9.53 16.20
C ASP A 251 -22.07 9.64 17.44
N GLU A 252 -21.98 8.66 18.35
CA GLU A 252 -22.67 8.69 19.65
C GLU A 252 -22.16 9.85 20.52
N LEU A 253 -20.83 10.04 20.61
CA LEU A 253 -20.25 11.18 21.34
C LEU A 253 -20.73 12.51 20.77
N ASN A 254 -20.72 12.67 19.46
CA ASN A 254 -21.16 13.89 18.78
C ASN A 254 -22.64 14.20 19.09
N SER A 255 -23.50 13.18 19.04
CA SER A 255 -24.92 13.30 19.40
C SER A 255 -25.11 13.77 20.85
N ARG A 256 -24.39 13.15 21.79
CA ARG A 256 -24.48 13.48 23.22
C ARG A 256 -23.90 14.85 23.56
N VAL A 257 -22.76 15.22 22.96
CA VAL A 257 -22.16 16.56 23.11
C VAL A 257 -23.13 17.63 22.61
N LYS A 258 -23.79 17.42 21.46
CA LYS A 258 -24.84 18.34 20.97
C LYS A 258 -25.99 18.46 21.96
N GLY A 259 -26.47 17.36 22.51
CA GLY A 259 -27.52 17.35 23.53
C GLY A 259 -27.12 18.11 24.81
N ALA A 260 -25.92 17.86 25.32
CA ALA A 260 -25.36 18.56 26.47
C ALA A 260 -25.21 20.07 26.21
N ASN A 261 -24.73 20.47 25.03
CA ASN A 261 -24.60 21.87 24.65
C ASN A 261 -25.97 22.58 24.54
N GLN A 262 -26.97 21.92 23.94
CA GLN A 262 -28.35 22.43 23.93
C GLN A 262 -28.86 22.63 25.35
N ARG A 263 -28.69 21.64 26.24
CA ARG A 263 -29.10 21.76 27.64
C ARG A 263 -28.40 22.93 28.34
N ALA A 264 -27.09 23.07 28.16
CA ALA A 264 -26.32 24.17 28.73
C ALA A 264 -26.85 25.54 28.30
N ARG A 265 -27.18 25.71 27.01
CA ARG A 265 -27.79 26.94 26.47
C ARG A 265 -29.14 27.28 27.11
N HIS A 266 -30.02 26.29 27.26
CA HIS A 266 -31.32 26.47 27.93
C HIS A 266 -31.15 26.91 29.40
N LEU A 267 -30.14 26.39 30.10
CA LEU A 267 -29.86 26.75 31.49
C LEU A 267 -29.37 28.19 31.66
N VAL A 268 -28.64 28.71 30.66
CA VAL A 268 -28.15 30.11 30.68
C VAL A 268 -29.10 31.10 29.99
N GLY A 269 -30.27 30.65 29.53
CA GLY A 269 -31.28 31.50 28.92
C GLY A 269 -30.87 32.13 27.57
N LYS A 270 -29.99 31.46 26.81
CA LYS A 270 -29.58 31.88 25.46
C LYS A 270 -30.06 30.91 24.38
#